data_AF-A0A5B6TK64-F1
#
_entry.id   AF-A0A5B6TK64-F1
#
_cell.length_a   1.000
_cell.length_b   1.000
_cell.length_c   1.000
_cell.angle_alpha   90.00
_cell.angle_beta   90.00
_cell.angle_gamma   90.00
#
_symmetry.space_group_name_H-M   'P 1'
#
loop_
_entity.id
_entity.type
_entity.pdbx_description
1 polymer ?
#
loop_
_entity_poly.entity_id
_entity_poly.type
_entity_poly.pdbx_seq_one_letter_code
_entity_poly.pdbx_strand_id
1 'polypeptide(L)'
;MEAEIQKFKLKGRVYLWKYKELENRYPGWNLATDADGCDSLVKLLNLMDTSELPSKKTVPTEVPTKLQLKVPNYQQGLASWRAAKYLTLNFKKQGQISEWNITENGEEVEVRFGVGKLNQLRTAIAGIPQGKGDFAISDSDEENILYFWWNLEN
;
A
#
# COMPACT_ATOMS: atom_id res chain seq x y z
N MET A 1 1.32 -19.78 -11.75
CA MET A 1 1.41 -18.75 -10.71
C MET A 1 2.17 -17.48 -11.12
N GLU A 2 3.48 -17.52 -11.41
CA GLU A 2 4.21 -16.29 -11.80
C GLU A 2 3.60 -15.59 -13.03
N ALA A 3 3.30 -16.36 -14.08
CA ALA A 3 2.62 -15.84 -15.28
C ALA A 3 1.22 -15.28 -14.99
N GLU A 4 0.52 -15.79 -13.97
CA GLU A 4 -0.78 -15.28 -13.55
C GLU A 4 -0.64 -13.96 -12.80
N ILE A 5 0.34 -13.83 -11.92
CA ILE A 5 0.68 -12.58 -11.24
C ILE A 5 1.02 -11.50 -12.26
N GLN A 6 1.83 -11.83 -13.28
CA GLN A 6 2.17 -10.88 -14.35
C GLN A 6 0.96 -10.46 -15.17
N LYS A 7 0.04 -11.38 -15.48
CA LYS A 7 -1.21 -11.08 -16.20
C LYS A 7 -2.31 -10.48 -15.34
N PHE A 8 -2.15 -10.50 -14.01
CA PHE A 8 -3.15 -9.99 -13.08
C PHE A 8 -3.44 -8.52 -13.37
N LYS A 9 -4.72 -8.19 -13.53
CA LYS A 9 -5.18 -6.82 -13.72
C LYS A 9 -5.89 -6.38 -12.45
N LEU A 10 -5.39 -5.30 -11.86
CA LEU A 10 -6.03 -4.66 -10.73
C LEU A 10 -7.43 -4.16 -11.15
N LYS A 11 -8.44 -4.42 -10.31
CA LYS A 11 -9.75 -3.79 -10.38
C LYS A 11 -9.88 -2.75 -9.27
N GLY A 12 -10.76 -1.78 -9.45
CA GLY A 12 -10.93 -0.69 -8.49
C GLY A 12 -9.74 0.27 -8.45
N ARG A 13 -9.70 1.09 -7.42
CA ARG A 13 -8.80 2.24 -7.31
C ARG A 13 -7.91 2.12 -6.09
N VAL A 14 -6.66 2.50 -6.26
CA VAL A 14 -5.64 2.51 -5.21
C VAL A 14 -5.01 3.88 -5.21
N TYR A 15 -5.03 4.54 -4.06
CA TYR A 15 -4.46 5.86 -3.85
C TYR A 15 -3.20 5.72 -3.01
N LEU A 16 -2.12 6.38 -3.44
CA LEU A 16 -0.84 6.31 -2.76
C LEU A 16 -0.19 7.70 -2.72
N TRP A 17 0.00 8.25 -1.51
CA TRP A 17 0.54 9.59 -1.33
C TRP A 17 1.47 9.72 -0.13
N LYS A 18 2.35 10.73 -0.19
CA LYS A 18 3.24 11.13 0.90
C LYS A 18 3.05 12.62 1.16
N TYR A 19 2.92 13.01 2.42
CA TYR A 19 2.91 14.42 2.79
C TYR A 19 4.32 15.01 2.62
N LYS A 20 4.40 16.26 2.13
CA LYS A 20 5.66 16.97 1.86
C LYS A 20 6.18 17.75 3.07
N GLU A 21 5.28 18.08 3.99
CA GLU A 21 5.59 18.94 5.14
C GLU A 21 6.04 18.07 6.32
N LEU A 22 7.31 18.22 6.70
CA LEU A 22 7.94 17.53 7.82
C LEU A 22 7.77 18.35 9.08
N GLU A 23 7.04 17.78 10.06
CA GLU A 23 7.38 17.82 11.48
C GLU A 23 6.48 16.76 12.19
N ASN A 24 7.00 15.52 12.22
CA ASN A 24 6.60 14.43 13.14
C ASN A 24 5.22 13.77 12.98
N ARG A 25 4.44 14.05 11.93
CA ARG A 25 3.16 13.34 11.69
C ARG A 25 3.10 12.76 10.28
N TYR A 26 3.06 11.43 10.20
CA TYR A 26 3.00 10.64 8.95
C TYR A 26 4.23 10.76 8.02
N PRO A 27 5.47 10.45 8.50
CA PRO A 27 6.68 10.51 7.69
C PRO A 27 6.71 9.54 6.49
N GLY A 28 5.88 8.50 6.54
CA GLY A 28 5.77 7.45 5.53
C GLY A 28 4.71 7.69 4.44
N TRP A 29 4.55 6.68 3.59
CA TRP A 29 3.53 6.65 2.55
C TRP A 29 2.16 6.30 3.13
N ASN A 30 1.11 6.79 2.49
CA ASN A 30 -0.28 6.62 2.87
C ASN A 30 -1.02 5.92 1.75
N LEU A 31 -1.80 4.90 2.10
CA LEU A 31 -2.55 4.09 1.16
C LEU A 31 -4.03 4.09 1.54
N ALA A 32 -4.87 4.28 0.52
CA ALA A 32 -6.30 4.02 0.58
C ALA A 32 -6.72 3.29 -0.69
N THR A 33 -7.84 2.59 -0.67
CA THR A 33 -8.37 1.89 -1.84
C THR A 33 -9.89 1.74 -1.72
N ASP A 34 -10.60 1.71 -2.84
CA ASP A 34 -12.04 1.39 -2.83
C ASP A 34 -12.29 -0.10 -2.60
N ALA A 35 -13.55 -0.51 -2.43
CA ALA A 35 -13.89 -1.90 -2.11
C ALA A 35 -13.38 -2.89 -3.18
N ASP A 36 -13.55 -2.55 -4.46
CA ASP A 36 -13.05 -3.38 -5.58
C ASP A 36 -11.52 -3.48 -5.58
N GLY A 37 -10.83 -2.38 -5.26
CA GLY A 37 -9.39 -2.34 -5.13
C GLY A 37 -8.88 -3.14 -3.94
N CYS A 38 -9.58 -3.12 -2.81
CA CYS A 38 -9.28 -3.97 -1.66
C CYS A 38 -9.34 -5.44 -2.04
N ASP A 39 -10.46 -5.87 -2.62
CA ASP A 39 -10.68 -7.25 -3.05
C ASP A 39 -9.63 -7.68 -4.09
N SER A 40 -9.32 -6.80 -5.04
CA SER A 40 -8.36 -7.08 -6.08
C SER A 40 -6.93 -7.18 -5.55
N LEU A 41 -6.53 -6.32 -4.62
CA LEU A 41 -5.21 -6.36 -3.98
C LEU A 41 -5.06 -7.60 -3.09
N VAL A 42 -6.08 -7.95 -2.31
CA VAL A 42 -6.05 -9.17 -1.48
C VAL A 42 -5.91 -10.41 -2.36
N LYS A 43 -6.65 -10.48 -3.48
CA LYS A 43 -6.48 -11.57 -4.47
C LYS A 43 -5.06 -11.64 -5.02
N LEU A 44 -4.46 -10.50 -5.35
CA LEU A 44 -3.06 -10.44 -5.79
C LEU A 44 -2.10 -10.97 -4.71
N LEU A 45 -2.24 -10.52 -3.47
CA LEU A 45 -1.40 -10.99 -2.34
C LEU A 45 -1.58 -12.50 -2.06
N ASN A 46 -2.78 -13.04 -2.28
CA ASN A 46 -3.02 -14.48 -2.19
C ASN A 46 -2.29 -15.24 -3.31
N LEU A 47 -2.36 -14.75 -4.56
CA LEU A 47 -1.61 -15.34 -5.67
C LEU A 47 -0.08 -15.30 -5.42
N MET A 48 0.44 -14.18 -4.93
CA MET A 48 1.87 -14.02 -4.60
C MET A 48 2.33 -15.03 -3.55
N ASP A 49 1.51 -15.34 -2.55
CA ASP A 49 1.81 -16.32 -1.51
C ASP A 49 1.75 -17.76 -2.00
N THR A 50 0.80 -18.07 -2.89
CA THR A 50 0.73 -19.41 -3.51
C THR A 50 1.87 -19.70 -4.47
N SER A 51 2.56 -18.66 -4.98
CA SER A 51 3.75 -18.83 -5.83
C SER A 51 4.91 -19.43 -5.05
N GLU A 52 5.54 -20.50 -5.54
CA GLU A 52 6.73 -21.09 -4.90
C GLU A 52 7.96 -20.16 -4.95
N LEU A 53 8.01 -19.29 -5.96
CA LEU A 53 9.09 -18.33 -6.18
C LEU A 53 8.73 -16.94 -5.65
N PRO A 54 9.74 -16.12 -5.27
CA PRO A 54 9.55 -14.69 -5.06
C PRO A 54 8.83 -14.04 -6.23
N SER A 55 8.00 -13.04 -5.96
CA SER A 55 7.17 -12.41 -7.00
C SER A 55 7.16 -10.90 -6.89
N LYS A 56 7.04 -10.24 -8.04
CA LYS A 56 6.98 -8.79 -8.15
C LYS A 56 5.83 -8.39 -9.07
N LYS A 57 5.01 -7.44 -8.63
CA LYS A 57 3.92 -6.90 -9.44
C LYS A 57 3.76 -5.40 -9.23
N THR A 58 3.78 -4.68 -10.33
CA THR A 58 3.45 -3.24 -10.37
C THR A 58 1.98 -3.08 -10.73
N VAL A 59 1.30 -2.19 -9.99
CA VAL A 59 -0.08 -1.78 -10.23
C VAL A 59 -0.15 -0.26 -10.35
N PRO A 60 -1.03 0.27 -11.20
CA PRO A 60 -1.25 1.71 -11.28
C PRO A 60 -1.91 2.22 -10.00
N THR A 61 -1.62 3.46 -9.64
CA THR A 61 -2.29 4.19 -8.57
C THR A 61 -2.94 5.45 -9.13
N GLU A 62 -3.98 5.91 -8.44
CA GLU A 62 -4.68 7.15 -8.74
C GLU A 62 -4.22 8.29 -7.83
N VAL A 63 -4.40 9.51 -8.34
CA VAL A 63 -4.21 10.72 -7.55
C VAL A 63 -5.29 10.76 -6.46
N PRO A 64 -4.93 10.91 -5.17
CA PRO A 64 -5.91 10.96 -4.09
C PRO A 64 -6.84 12.17 -4.27
N THR A 65 -8.13 11.97 -4.01
CA THR A 65 -9.10 13.06 -4.00
C THR A 65 -9.14 13.71 -2.62
N LYS A 66 -9.94 14.78 -2.47
CA LYS A 66 -10.22 15.38 -1.15
C LYS A 66 -10.80 14.37 -0.16
N LEU A 67 -11.44 13.29 -0.63
CA LEU A 67 -12.03 12.27 0.24
C LEU A 67 -10.95 11.47 0.95
N GLN A 68 -9.92 10.99 0.23
CA GLN A 68 -8.81 10.26 0.88
C GLN A 68 -7.95 11.18 1.75
N LEU A 69 -7.68 12.41 1.30
CA LEU A 69 -6.82 13.35 2.04
C LEU A 69 -7.44 13.84 3.34
N LYS A 70 -8.77 13.85 3.45
CA LYS A 70 -9.49 14.22 4.68
C LYS A 70 -9.44 13.15 5.77
N VAL A 71 -9.20 11.89 5.42
CA VAL A 71 -9.25 10.78 6.37
C VAL A 71 -8.14 10.87 7.43
N PRO A 72 -6.85 11.03 7.07
CA PRO A 72 -5.81 11.31 8.07
C PRO A 72 -6.01 12.66 8.77
N ASN A 73 -6.84 13.53 8.17
CA ASN A 73 -7.15 14.89 8.59
C ASN A 73 -5.91 15.75 8.90
N TYR A 74 -4.78 15.44 8.26
CA TYR A 74 -3.53 16.13 8.51
C TYR A 74 -3.63 17.58 8.03
N GLN A 75 -3.36 18.52 8.94
CA GLN A 75 -3.62 19.94 8.75
C GLN A 75 -5.01 20.24 8.16
N GLN A 76 -6.05 19.55 8.65
CA GLN A 76 -7.43 19.73 8.17
C GLN A 76 -7.61 19.43 6.67
N GLY A 77 -6.75 18.59 6.09
CA GLY A 77 -6.74 18.25 4.67
C GLY A 77 -6.11 19.31 3.77
N LEU A 78 -5.41 20.30 4.33
CA LEU A 78 -4.71 21.36 3.60
C LEU A 78 -3.21 21.08 3.41
N ALA A 79 -2.68 20.04 4.06
CA ALA A 79 -1.26 19.70 3.97
C ALA A 79 -0.82 19.46 2.52
N SER A 80 0.38 19.93 2.17
CA SER A 80 0.99 19.64 0.88
C SER A 80 1.35 18.15 0.77
N TRP A 81 1.08 17.54 -0.40
CA TRP A 81 1.38 16.13 -0.66
C TRP A 81 1.89 15.90 -2.08
N ARG A 82 2.40 14.70 -2.34
CA ARG A 82 2.66 14.15 -3.67
C ARG A 82 2.10 12.73 -3.76
N ALA A 83 1.70 12.33 -4.96
CA ALA A 83 1.23 10.98 -5.24
C ALA A 83 2.26 10.19 -6.05
N ALA A 84 2.26 8.87 -5.86
CA ALA A 84 2.89 7.95 -6.79
C ALA A 84 1.92 7.63 -7.93
N LYS A 85 2.44 7.30 -9.11
CA LYS A 85 1.66 6.74 -10.22
C LYS A 85 1.62 5.22 -10.23
N TYR A 86 2.60 4.60 -9.57
CA TYR A 86 2.74 3.15 -9.53
C TYR A 86 3.10 2.66 -8.13
N LEU A 87 2.44 1.58 -7.72
CA LEU A 87 2.79 0.79 -6.54
C LEU A 87 3.32 -0.57 -7.00
N THR A 88 4.52 -0.90 -6.55
CA THR A 88 5.15 -2.19 -6.82
C THR A 88 5.20 -3.01 -5.53
N LEU A 89 4.57 -4.19 -5.57
CA LEU A 89 4.61 -5.18 -4.51
C LEU A 89 5.70 -6.21 -4.83
N ASN A 90 6.72 -6.31 -3.98
CA ASN A 90 7.86 -7.20 -4.15
C ASN A 90 7.95 -8.19 -2.98
N PHE A 91 7.36 -9.36 -3.15
CA PHE A 91 7.29 -10.39 -2.12
C PHE A 91 8.53 -11.29 -2.11
N LYS A 92 9.19 -11.35 -0.95
CA LYS A 92 10.37 -12.20 -0.68
C LYS A 92 9.95 -13.42 0.13
N LYS A 93 9.79 -14.56 -0.54
CA LYS A 93 9.24 -15.79 0.07
C LYS A 93 10.23 -16.54 0.97
N GLN A 94 11.54 -16.49 0.71
CA GLN A 94 12.55 -17.29 1.43
C GLN A 94 13.59 -16.42 2.16
N GLY A 95 13.98 -16.83 3.38
CA GLY A 95 15.09 -16.26 4.15
C GLY A 95 14.85 -14.87 4.78
N GLN A 96 13.70 -14.26 4.52
CA GLN A 96 13.44 -12.85 4.80
C GLN A 96 12.06 -12.63 5.43
N ILE A 97 11.74 -13.35 6.50
CA ILE A 97 10.40 -13.39 7.11
C ILE A 97 9.93 -11.99 7.56
N SER A 98 10.82 -11.20 8.14
CA SER A 98 10.54 -9.88 8.69
C SER A 98 10.83 -8.72 7.74
N GLU A 99 11.27 -9.00 6.50
CA GLU A 99 11.63 -7.98 5.53
C GLU A 99 10.48 -7.01 5.32
N TRP A 100 10.81 -5.73 5.35
CA TRP A 100 9.92 -4.64 5.03
C TRP A 100 10.77 -3.45 4.62
N ASN A 101 10.56 -2.95 3.42
CA ASN A 101 11.30 -1.80 2.95
C ASN A 101 10.48 -1.07 1.90
N ILE A 102 10.50 0.26 1.95
CA ILE A 102 9.82 1.11 0.98
C ILE A 102 10.88 1.90 0.24
N THR A 103 10.94 1.75 -1.07
CA THR A 103 11.85 2.52 -1.92
C THR A 103 11.08 3.37 -2.92
N GLU A 104 11.61 4.54 -3.19
CA GLU A 104 11.03 5.49 -4.12
C GLU A 104 11.90 5.62 -5.36
N ASN A 105 11.30 5.41 -6.53
CA ASN A 105 11.97 5.51 -7.82
C ASN A 105 11.16 6.44 -8.73
N GLY A 106 11.36 7.75 -8.57
CA GLY A 106 10.60 8.77 -9.31
C GLY A 106 9.11 8.75 -8.94
N GLU A 107 8.26 8.33 -9.87
CA GLU A 107 6.80 8.23 -9.67
C GLU A 107 6.34 6.84 -9.22
N GLU A 108 7.28 5.90 -9.01
CA GLU A 108 7.02 4.55 -8.52
C GLU A 108 7.44 4.41 -7.04
N VAL A 109 6.62 3.70 -6.27
CA VAL A 109 6.94 3.27 -4.91
C VAL A 109 6.95 1.75 -4.88
N GLU A 110 8.07 1.16 -4.48
CA GLU A 110 8.19 -0.28 -4.26
C GLU A 110 8.11 -0.59 -2.78
N VAL A 111 7.16 -1.44 -2.40
CA VAL A 111 7.08 -2.09 -1.09
C VAL A 111 7.64 -3.50 -1.22
N ARG A 112 8.81 -3.72 -0.64
CA ARG A 112 9.41 -5.04 -0.49
C ARG A 112 9.04 -5.62 0.86
N PHE A 113 8.58 -6.86 0.88
CA PHE A 113 8.08 -7.46 2.10
C PHE A 113 8.26 -8.98 2.16
N GLY A 114 8.43 -9.47 3.38
CA GLY A 114 8.53 -10.88 3.72
C GLY A 114 7.19 -11.55 4.05
N VAL A 115 7.25 -12.85 4.33
CA VAL A 115 6.07 -13.68 4.69
C VAL A 115 5.31 -13.14 5.90
N GLY A 116 6.03 -12.66 6.93
CA GLY A 116 5.39 -12.11 8.14
C GLY A 116 4.58 -10.84 7.85
N LYS A 117 5.09 -9.99 6.94
CA LYS A 117 4.45 -8.73 6.55
C LYS A 117 3.33 -8.90 5.54
N LEU A 118 3.36 -9.97 4.75
CA LEU A 118 2.30 -10.30 3.80
C LEU A 118 0.94 -10.48 4.49
N ASN A 119 0.89 -11.14 5.64
CA ASN A 119 -0.36 -11.27 6.41
C ASN A 119 -0.84 -9.94 7.01
N GLN A 120 0.09 -9.07 7.42
CA GLN A 120 -0.24 -7.72 7.88
C GLN A 120 -0.84 -6.92 6.72
N LEU A 121 -0.24 -6.94 5.54
CA LEU A 121 -0.74 -6.28 4.32
C LEU A 121 -2.13 -6.77 3.92
N ARG A 122 -2.39 -8.08 3.96
CA ARG A 122 -3.73 -8.62 3.66
C ARG A 122 -4.78 -8.11 4.63
N THR A 123 -4.49 -8.21 5.92
CA THR A 123 -5.41 -7.80 7.00
C THR A 123 -5.69 -6.31 6.90
N ALA A 124 -4.63 -5.54 6.66
CA ALA A 124 -4.64 -4.11 6.47
C ALA A 124 -5.61 -3.68 5.36
N ILE A 125 -5.41 -4.23 4.17
CA ILE A 125 -6.19 -3.89 2.98
C ILE A 125 -7.64 -4.38 3.12
N ALA A 126 -7.85 -5.59 3.64
CA ALA A 126 -9.20 -6.14 3.86
C ALA A 126 -10.00 -5.37 4.92
N GLY A 127 -9.33 -4.61 5.79
CA GLY A 127 -9.95 -3.76 6.82
C GLY A 127 -10.51 -2.45 6.28
N ILE A 128 -9.95 -1.91 5.20
CA ILE A 128 -10.29 -0.59 4.65
C ILE A 128 -11.81 -0.43 4.40
N PRO A 129 -12.53 -1.37 3.74
CA PRO A 129 -13.97 -1.23 3.49
C PRO A 129 -14.82 -1.31 4.76
N GLN A 130 -14.28 -1.86 5.84
CA GLN A 130 -14.96 -2.00 7.13
C GLN A 130 -14.76 -0.76 8.03
N GLY A 131 -14.18 0.31 7.50
CA GLY A 131 -13.76 1.46 8.30
C GLY A 131 -12.56 1.17 9.21
N LYS A 132 -11.91 0.01 9.06
CA LYS A 132 -10.72 -0.37 9.84
C LYS A 132 -9.49 0.16 9.11
N GLY A 133 -9.13 1.40 9.42
CA GLY A 133 -7.87 2.05 9.03
C GLY A 133 -7.15 2.62 10.27
N ASP A 134 -6.28 3.60 10.08
CA ASP A 134 -5.47 4.22 11.15
C ASP A 134 -4.50 3.25 11.83
N PHE A 135 -3.83 2.45 11.00
CA PHE A 135 -2.68 1.66 11.43
C PHE A 135 -1.59 1.76 10.38
N ALA A 136 -0.38 1.36 10.77
CA ALA A 136 0.78 1.41 9.92
C ALA A 136 1.56 0.10 9.97
N ILE A 137 2.23 -0.22 8.86
CA ILE A 137 3.23 -1.29 8.80
C ILE A 137 4.61 -0.64 8.66
N SER A 138 5.55 -1.03 9.52
CA SER A 138 6.95 -0.57 9.54
C SER A 138 7.89 -1.66 10.08
N ASP A 139 9.21 -1.44 10.00
CA ASP A 139 10.24 -2.31 10.58
C ASP A 139 11.14 -1.66 11.65
N SER A 140 10.79 -0.46 12.12
CA SER A 140 11.50 0.43 13.06
C SER A 140 12.11 1.69 12.44
N ASP A 141 12.29 1.72 11.12
CA ASP A 141 12.67 2.94 10.40
C ASP A 141 11.43 3.80 10.10
N GLU A 142 11.48 5.09 10.48
CA GLU A 142 10.41 6.05 10.27
C GLU A 142 10.15 6.35 8.78
N GLU A 143 11.14 6.11 7.91
CA GLU A 143 11.01 6.29 6.46
C GLU A 143 10.32 5.10 5.78
N ASN A 144 10.33 3.92 6.40
CA ASN A 144 9.73 2.68 5.90
C ASN A 144 8.31 2.46 6.46
N ILE A 145 7.53 3.52 6.63
CA ILE A 145 6.14 3.38 7.12
C ILE A 145 5.14 3.42 5.96
N LEU A 146 4.20 2.48 5.95
CA LEU A 146 2.99 2.53 5.12
C LEU A 146 1.76 2.62 6.03
N TYR A 147 1.08 3.76 5.99
CA TYR A 147 -0.19 4.02 6.66
C TYR A 147 -1.36 3.55 5.80
N PHE A 148 -2.39 3.03 6.44
CA PHE A 148 -3.60 2.56 5.78
C PHE A 148 -4.82 3.30 6.30
N TRP A 149 -5.62 3.79 5.37
CA TRP A 149 -6.76 4.64 5.66
C TRP A 149 -8.03 4.03 5.08
N TRP A 150 -9.13 4.13 5.84
CA TRP A 150 -10.44 3.77 5.28
C TRP A 150 -10.78 4.72 4.12
N ASN A 151 -11.65 4.27 3.23
CA ASN A 151 -12.07 5.07 2.09
C ASN A 151 -13.47 5.61 2.31
N LEU A 152 -13.71 6.86 1.88
CA LEU A 152 -15.02 7.54 1.96
C LEU A 152 -15.77 7.51 0.63
N GLU A 153 -15.17 6.96 -0.41
CA GLU A 153 -15.82 6.67 -1.69
C GLU A 153 -16.54 5.33 -1.55
N ASN A 154 -17.83 5.39 -1.19
CA ASN A 154 -18.73 4.24 -1.27
C ASN A 154 -19.15 3.98 -2.72
#